data_AF-A0A965HXQ4-F1
#
_entry.id   AF-A0A965HXQ4-F1
#
_cell.length_a   1.000
_cell.length_b   1.000
_cell.length_c   1.000
_cell.angle_alpha   90.00
_cell.angle_beta   90.00
_cell.angle_gamma   90.00
#
_symmetry.space_group_name_H-M   'P 1'
#
loop_
_entity.id
_entity.type
_entity.pdbx_description
1 polymer ?
#
loop_
_entity_poly.entity_id
_entity_poly.type
_entity_poly.pdbx_seq_one_letter_code
_entity_poly.pdbx_strand_id
1 'polypeptide(L)'
;MFERRNVMKLRKAVFPVAGFGTRFLPATKAMPKELLPIVDKPLIQYAAEEAIAAGIDTLIFVTGRNKRAIEDHFDANNELETILRAKGGDAQADMVRNIIPEGVECVFVRQAEQLGLGHAVLCAERVVGGDP
;
A
#
# COMPACT_ATOMS: atom_id res chain seq x y z
N MET A 1 1.63 -34.83 -23.77
CA MET A 1 2.67 -33.87 -23.35
C MET A 1 1.98 -32.52 -23.18
N PHE A 2 1.52 -32.19 -21.98
CA PHE A 2 0.87 -30.90 -21.72
C PHE A 2 1.98 -29.86 -21.59
N GLU A 3 2.08 -29.01 -22.60
CA GLU A 3 2.95 -27.85 -22.64
C GLU A 3 2.56 -26.95 -21.45
N ARG A 4 3.46 -26.81 -20.47
CA ARG A 4 3.27 -25.86 -19.38
C ARG A 4 3.18 -24.49 -20.04
N ARG A 5 1.97 -23.90 -20.10
CA ARG A 5 1.81 -22.49 -20.42
C ARG A 5 2.84 -21.73 -19.60
N ASN A 6 3.66 -20.92 -20.26
CA ASN A 6 4.55 -19.98 -19.59
C ASN A 6 3.65 -18.96 -18.89
N VAL A 7 3.19 -19.28 -17.68
CA VAL A 7 2.37 -18.38 -16.88
C VAL A 7 3.30 -17.25 -16.49
N MET A 8 3.11 -16.08 -17.10
CA MET A 8 3.83 -14.88 -16.70
C MET A 8 3.63 -14.69 -15.20
N LYS A 9 4.74 -14.54 -14.46
CA LYS A 9 4.73 -14.41 -13.02
C LYS A 9 4.01 -13.10 -12.66
N LEU A 10 2.92 -13.19 -11.90
CA LEU A 10 2.25 -12.02 -11.32
C LEU A 10 3.19 -11.36 -10.32
N ARG A 11 3.52 -10.08 -10.55
CA ARG A 11 4.50 -9.34 -9.74
C ARG A 11 3.97 -8.01 -9.21
N LYS A 12 2.90 -7.48 -9.80
CA LYS A 12 2.37 -6.15 -9.49
C LYS A 12 0.94 -6.25 -8.95
N ALA A 13 0.62 -5.47 -7.93
CA ALA A 13 -0.74 -5.33 -7.41
C ALA A 13 -1.15 -3.86 -7.37
N VAL A 14 -2.36 -3.54 -7.84
CA VAL A 14 -2.91 -2.19 -7.82
C VAL A 14 -3.88 -2.04 -6.66
N PHE A 15 -3.68 -1.02 -5.84
CA PHE A 15 -4.50 -0.66 -4.67
C PHE A 15 -5.20 0.69 -4.91
N PRO A 16 -6.47 0.69 -5.34
CA PRO A 16 -7.27 1.90 -5.49
C PRO A 16 -7.67 2.48 -4.13
N VAL A 17 -6.96 3.52 -3.69
CA VAL A 17 -7.10 4.12 -2.34
C VAL A 17 -7.46 5.61 -2.36
N ALA A 18 -7.91 6.12 -3.50
CA ALA A 18 -8.21 7.54 -3.70
C ALA A 18 -9.56 8.01 -3.10
N GLY A 19 -10.45 7.10 -2.72
CA GLY A 19 -11.82 7.43 -2.30
C GLY A 19 -11.93 8.16 -0.95
N PHE A 20 -12.95 9.00 -0.79
CA PHE A 20 -13.20 9.77 0.45
C PHE A 20 -13.70 8.93 1.63
N GLY A 21 -14.20 7.71 1.41
CA GLY A 21 -14.69 6.86 2.49
C GLY A 21 -15.94 7.40 3.21
N THR A 22 -16.88 8.01 2.47
CA THR A 22 -18.09 8.63 3.02
C THR A 22 -18.96 7.71 3.86
N ARG A 23 -18.90 6.39 3.63
CA ARG A 23 -19.60 5.37 4.42
C ARG A 23 -19.08 5.20 5.85
N PHE A 24 -17.91 5.77 6.14
CA PHE A 24 -17.23 5.68 7.44
C PHE A 24 -17.08 7.06 8.09
N LEU A 25 -17.87 8.04 7.67
CA LEU A 25 -17.94 9.33 8.36
C LEU A 25 -18.53 9.14 9.77
N PRO A 26 -18.07 9.91 10.77
CA PRO A 26 -17.13 11.04 10.65
C PRO A 26 -15.65 10.64 10.69
N ALA A 27 -15.31 9.38 10.97
CA ALA A 27 -13.92 8.94 11.15
C ALA A 27 -13.04 9.27 9.92
N THR A 28 -13.60 9.13 8.73
CA THR A 28 -12.89 9.38 7.47
C THR A 28 -12.73 10.85 7.07
N LYS A 29 -13.24 11.78 7.88
CA LYS A 29 -13.09 13.22 7.61
C LYS A 29 -11.62 13.66 7.63
N ALA A 30 -10.82 13.08 8.50
CA ALA A 30 -9.41 13.43 8.71
C ALA A 30 -8.44 12.27 8.44
N MET A 31 -8.91 11.02 8.56
CA MET A 31 -8.09 9.83 8.35
C MET A 31 -8.59 9.05 7.12
N PRO A 32 -7.71 8.66 6.17
CA PRO A 32 -8.09 7.74 5.10
C PRO A 32 -8.77 6.47 5.64
N LYS A 33 -9.83 5.99 4.98
CA LYS A 33 -10.50 4.74 5.40
C LYS A 33 -9.54 3.55 5.42
N GLU A 34 -8.54 3.58 4.55
CA GLU A 34 -7.47 2.59 4.40
C GLU A 34 -6.55 2.52 5.63
N LEU A 35 -6.50 3.60 6.42
CA LEU A 35 -5.73 3.68 7.66
C LEU A 35 -6.57 3.44 8.92
N LEU A 36 -7.86 3.11 8.78
CA LEU A 36 -8.65 2.66 9.92
C LEU A 36 -8.02 1.36 10.47
N PRO A 37 -7.65 1.31 11.76
CA PRO A 37 -7.02 0.13 12.34
C PRO A 37 -8.04 -0.98 12.58
N ILE A 38 -7.66 -2.21 12.28
CA ILE A 38 -8.28 -3.40 12.87
C ILE A 38 -7.33 -3.84 13.98
N VAL A 39 -7.79 -3.73 15.23
CA VAL A 39 -6.95 -3.90 16.43
C VAL A 39 -5.81 -2.87 16.44
N ASP A 40 -4.63 -3.22 15.94
CA ASP A 40 -3.39 -2.42 15.97
C ASP A 40 -2.78 -2.16 14.59
N LYS A 41 -3.34 -2.75 13.53
CA LYS A 41 -2.79 -2.67 12.16
C LYS A 41 -3.78 -1.99 11.20
N PRO A 42 -3.33 -1.05 10.35
CA PRO A 42 -4.16 -0.45 9.30
C PRO A 42 -4.69 -1.46 8.29
N LEU A 43 -5.94 -1.24 7.83
CA LEU A 43 -6.58 -2.05 6.78
C LEU A 43 -5.68 -2.27 5.54
N ILE A 44 -5.01 -1.21 5.08
CA ILE A 44 -4.17 -1.28 3.87
C ILE A 44 -2.93 -2.15 4.06
N GLN A 45 -2.41 -2.25 5.28
CA GLN A 45 -1.25 -3.09 5.57
C GLN A 45 -1.60 -4.57 5.46
N TYR A 46 -2.80 -4.98 5.91
CA TYR A 46 -3.25 -6.36 5.70
C TYR A 46 -3.32 -6.73 4.22
N ALA A 47 -3.86 -5.83 3.38
CA ALA A 47 -3.95 -6.06 1.93
C ALA A 47 -2.56 -6.10 1.26
N ALA A 48 -1.62 -5.26 1.71
CA ALA A 48 -0.25 -5.28 1.23
C ALA A 48 0.47 -6.58 1.62
N GLU A 49 0.36 -7.01 2.89
CA GLU A 49 0.93 -8.27 3.39
C GLU A 49 0.37 -9.49 2.65
N GLU A 50 -0.93 -9.49 2.33
CA GLU A 50 -1.56 -10.54 1.53
C GLU A 50 -0.97 -10.60 0.10
N ALA A 51 -0.81 -9.45 -0.55
CA ALA A 51 -0.19 -9.39 -1.88
C ALA A 51 1.26 -9.88 -1.85
N ILE A 52 2.05 -9.45 -0.86
CA ILE A 52 3.44 -9.89 -0.67
C ILE A 52 3.50 -11.41 -0.46
N ALA A 53 2.62 -11.96 0.38
CA ALA A 53 2.53 -13.41 0.62
C ALA A 53 2.17 -14.19 -0.66
N ALA A 54 1.43 -13.57 -1.59
CA ALA A 54 1.13 -14.13 -2.92
C ALA A 54 2.30 -14.03 -3.92
N GLY A 55 3.43 -13.42 -3.53
CA GLY A 55 4.62 -13.27 -4.36
C GLY A 55 4.65 -12.00 -5.21
N ILE A 56 3.79 -11.01 -4.90
CA ILE A 56 3.85 -9.67 -5.47
C ILE A 56 5.02 -8.91 -4.86
N ASP A 57 5.83 -8.27 -5.71
CA ASP A 57 6.98 -7.47 -5.28
C ASP A 57 6.84 -5.98 -5.64
N THR A 58 5.80 -5.60 -6.37
CA THR A 58 5.51 -4.20 -6.68
C THR A 58 4.08 -3.85 -6.24
N LEU A 59 3.96 -2.98 -5.24
CA LEU A 59 2.69 -2.50 -4.71
C LEU A 59 2.38 -1.11 -5.29
N ILE A 60 1.34 -1.00 -6.12
CA ILE A 60 0.98 0.24 -6.81
C ILE A 60 -0.24 0.86 -6.13
N PHE A 61 -0.05 1.93 -5.37
CA PHE A 61 -1.12 2.64 -4.69
C PHE A 61 -1.64 3.79 -5.56
N VAL A 62 -2.93 3.74 -5.90
CA VAL A 62 -3.59 4.82 -6.64
C VAL A 62 -4.28 5.74 -5.65
N THR A 63 -3.67 6.89 -5.37
CA THR A 63 -4.02 7.83 -4.29
C THR A 63 -4.73 9.08 -4.81
N GLY A 64 -5.44 9.78 -3.92
CA GLY A 64 -6.09 11.07 -4.18
C GLY A 64 -5.35 12.23 -3.50
N ARG A 65 -5.85 13.49 -3.62
CA ARG A 65 -5.17 14.69 -3.10
C ARG A 65 -4.85 14.66 -1.59
N ASN A 66 -5.64 13.97 -0.78
CA ASN A 66 -5.58 14.00 0.69
C ASN A 66 -5.16 12.65 1.29
N LYS A 67 -4.23 11.94 0.63
CA LYS A 67 -3.86 10.56 0.97
C LYS A 67 -2.39 10.37 1.34
N ARG A 68 -1.67 11.47 1.63
CA ARG A 68 -0.25 11.45 2.03
C ARG A 68 0.03 10.50 3.21
N ALA A 69 -0.90 10.40 4.16
CA ALA A 69 -0.74 9.49 5.30
C ALA A 69 -0.61 8.00 4.90
N ILE A 70 -1.12 7.60 3.71
CA ILE A 70 -0.90 6.23 3.20
C ILE A 70 0.55 6.06 2.73
N GLU A 71 1.10 7.08 2.07
CA GLU A 71 2.51 7.11 1.65
C GLU A 71 3.42 7.05 2.88
N ASP A 72 3.18 7.95 3.85
CA ASP A 72 3.95 8.03 5.10
C ASP A 72 3.88 6.72 5.93
N HIS A 73 2.82 5.90 5.78
CA HIS A 73 2.69 4.60 6.47
C HIS A 73 3.61 3.53 5.88
N PHE A 74 3.86 3.56 4.57
CA PHE A 74 4.72 2.59 3.89
C PHE A 74 6.15 3.08 3.70
N ASP A 75 6.41 4.36 3.92
CA ASP A 75 7.75 4.94 3.92
C ASP A 75 8.53 4.60 5.20
N ALA A 76 9.84 4.37 5.05
CA ALA A 76 10.73 4.14 6.18
C ALA A 76 10.90 5.42 7.01
N ASN A 77 10.64 5.33 8.32
CA ASN A 77 10.86 6.43 9.26
C ASN A 77 12.10 6.20 10.14
N ASN A 78 13.28 6.48 9.56
CA ASN A 78 14.58 6.29 10.21
C ASN A 78 14.72 7.12 11.51
N GLU A 79 14.10 8.30 11.56
CA GLU A 79 14.13 9.15 12.76
C GLU A 79 13.36 8.49 13.91
N LEU A 80 12.15 8.00 13.65
CA LEU A 80 11.34 7.28 14.63
C LEU A 80 12.03 6.00 15.07
N GLU A 81 12.62 5.22 14.15
CA GLU A 81 13.40 4.02 14.49
C GLU A 81 14.54 4.37 15.46
N THR A 82 15.33 5.40 15.14
CA THR A 82 16.47 5.83 15.96
C THR A 82 16.02 6.25 17.36
N ILE A 83 14.93 7.01 17.46
CA ILE A 83 14.36 7.45 18.74
C ILE A 83 13.87 6.26 19.57
N LEU A 84 13.20 5.28 18.95
CA LEU A 84 12.70 4.09 19.63
C LEU A 84 13.84 3.23 20.17
N ARG A 85 14.88 2.98 19.35
CA ARG A 85 16.08 2.25 19.78
C ARG A 85 16.82 2.96 20.91
N ALA A 86 16.99 4.28 20.81
CA ALA A 86 17.62 5.08 21.87
C ALA A 86 16.87 5.00 23.21
N LYS A 87 15.57 4.72 23.19
CA LYS A 87 14.73 4.52 24.38
C LYS A 87 14.64 3.06 24.83
N GLY A 88 15.38 2.14 24.21
CA GLY A 88 15.34 0.70 24.49
C GLY A 88 14.09 -0.02 23.95
N GLY A 89 13.35 0.61 23.02
CA GLY A 89 12.15 0.06 22.39
C GLY A 89 12.44 -0.71 21.12
N ASP A 90 13.35 -1.69 21.16
CA ASP A 90 13.80 -2.41 19.95
C ASP A 90 12.66 -3.14 19.24
N ALA A 91 11.74 -3.76 19.99
CA ALA A 91 10.58 -4.43 19.41
C ALA A 91 9.68 -3.45 18.63
N GLN A 92 9.46 -2.23 19.15
CA GLN A 92 8.71 -1.20 18.44
C GLN A 92 9.46 -0.65 17.23
N ALA A 93 10.77 -0.48 17.34
CA ALA A 93 11.62 -0.05 16.22
C ALA A 93 11.54 -1.06 15.06
N ASP A 94 11.60 -2.35 15.37
CA ASP A 94 11.51 -3.43 14.38
C ASP A 94 10.12 -3.49 13.73
N MET A 95 9.04 -3.19 14.47
CA MET A 95 7.69 -3.09 13.89
C MET A 95 7.55 -1.95 12.89
N VAL A 96 8.16 -0.79 13.16
CA VAL A 96 8.12 0.37 12.26
C VAL A 96 9.00 0.15 11.01
N ARG A 97 10.15 -0.49 11.17
CA ARG A 97 11.08 -0.76 10.07
C ARG A 97 10.55 -1.79 9.07
N ASN A 98 9.84 -2.81 9.54
CA ASN A 98 9.50 -4.00 8.75
C ASN A 98 8.11 -3.96 8.10
N ILE A 99 7.54 -2.78 7.84
CA ILE A 99 6.23 -2.69 7.17
C ILE A 99 6.31 -3.26 5.75
N ILE A 100 7.40 -2.98 5.04
CA ILE A 100 7.70 -3.52 3.71
C ILE A 100 9.01 -4.33 3.79
N PRO A 101 9.01 -5.62 3.40
CA PRO A 101 10.21 -6.43 3.42
C PRO A 101 11.17 -6.04 2.28
N GLU A 102 12.44 -6.42 2.41
CA GLU A 102 13.43 -6.20 1.36
C GLU A 102 12.99 -6.83 0.02
N GLY A 103 13.21 -6.10 -1.07
CA GLY A 103 12.87 -6.53 -2.42
C GLY A 103 11.43 -6.25 -2.85
N VAL A 104 10.60 -5.65 -1.99
CA VAL A 104 9.27 -5.13 -2.34
C VAL A 104 9.34 -3.61 -2.53
N GLU A 105 8.76 -3.13 -3.62
CA GLU A 105 8.71 -1.71 -3.98
C GLU A 105 7.27 -1.16 -3.87
N CYS A 106 7.14 0.05 -3.32
CA CYS A 106 5.89 0.80 -3.31
C CYS A 106 5.92 1.91 -4.37
N VAL A 107 4.93 1.95 -5.25
CA VAL A 107 4.76 2.99 -6.27
C VAL A 107 3.45 3.74 -6.04
N PHE A 108 3.52 5.06 -5.98
CA PHE A 108 2.35 5.91 -5.75
C PHE A 108 1.95 6.65 -7.02
N VAL A 109 0.72 6.44 -7.46
CA VAL A 109 0.13 7.06 -8.65
C VAL A 109 -1.05 7.91 -8.25
N ARG A 110 -1.16 9.12 -8.81
CA ARG A 110 -2.23 10.04 -8.46
C ARG A 110 -3.44 9.88 -9.37
N GLN A 111 -4.60 9.60 -8.78
CA GLN A 111 -5.90 9.77 -9.42
C GLN A 111 -6.39 11.20 -9.20
N ALA A 112 -6.31 12.03 -10.26
CA ALA A 112 -6.67 13.45 -10.19
C ALA A 112 -8.17 13.66 -9.91
N GLU A 113 -9.03 12.81 -10.48
CA GLU A 113 -10.49 12.86 -10.37
C GLU A 113 -11.05 11.50 -9.97
N GLN A 114 -12.00 11.47 -9.01
CA GLN A 114 -12.62 10.24 -8.52
C GLN A 114 -13.74 9.75 -9.46
N LEU A 115 -13.35 9.35 -10.68
CA LEU A 115 -14.26 8.81 -11.71
C LEU A 115 -14.55 7.30 -11.54
N GLY A 116 -14.31 6.77 -10.34
CA GLY A 116 -14.55 5.37 -9.99
C GLY A 116 -13.35 4.44 -10.17
N LEU A 117 -13.63 3.14 -9.98
CA LEU A 117 -12.61 2.08 -9.93
C LEU A 117 -11.90 1.87 -11.27
N GLY A 118 -12.64 1.83 -12.38
CA GLY A 118 -12.04 1.64 -13.71
C GLY A 118 -11.04 2.75 -14.05
N HIS A 119 -11.38 4.00 -13.72
CA HIS A 119 -10.45 5.12 -13.86
C HIS A 119 -9.21 4.97 -12.98
N ALA A 120 -9.37 4.47 -11.74
CA ALA A 120 -8.23 4.26 -10.84
C ALA A 120 -7.26 3.21 -11.40
N VAL A 121 -7.78 2.10 -11.94
CA VAL A 121 -6.96 1.08 -12.59
C VAL A 121 -6.26 1.66 -13.83
N LEU A 122 -6.96 2.45 -14.64
CA LEU A 122 -6.37 3.12 -15.81
C LEU A 122 -5.22 4.07 -15.43
N CYS A 123 -5.31 4.78 -14.30
CA CYS A 123 -4.20 5.63 -13.84
C CYS A 123 -2.91 4.83 -13.65
N ALA A 124 -3.00 3.56 -13.26
CA ALA A 124 -1.84 2.69 -13.04
C ALA A 124 -1.29 2.06 -14.34
N GLU A 125 -1.94 2.22 -15.49
CA GLU A 125 -1.59 1.56 -16.77
C GLU A 125 -0.11 1.66 -17.10
N ARG A 126 0.49 2.84 -16.99
CA ARG A 126 1.91 3.07 -17.32
C ARG A 126 2.88 2.38 -16.35
N VAL A 127 2.46 2.18 -15.11
CA VAL A 127 3.27 1.50 -14.07
C VAL A 127 3.14 -0.01 -14.19
N VAL A 128 1.93 -0.50 -14.47
CA VAL A 128 1.67 -1.92 -14.76
C VAL A 128 2.41 -2.33 -16.04
N GLY A 129 2.29 -1.54 -17.11
CA GLY A 129 2.95 -1.81 -18.38
C GLY A 129 2.37 -3.05 -19.07
N GLY A 130 3.25 -3.91 -19.61
CA GLY A 130 2.87 -5.17 -20.24
C GLY A 130 2.80 -6.37 -19.29
N ASP A 131 2.97 -6.14 -17.98
CA ASP A 131 2.90 -7.22 -16.98
C ASP A 131 1.43 -7.57 -16.68
N PRO A 132 1.13 -8.85 -16.44
CA PRO A 132 -0.22 -9.31 -16.10
C PRO A 132 -0.68 -8.89 -14.70
#